data_AF-A0A7X3XPM5-F1
#
_entry.id   AF-A0A7X3XPM5-F1
#
_cell.length_a   1.000
_cell.length_b   1.000
_cell.length_c   1.000
_cell.angle_alpha   90.00
_cell.angle_beta   90.00
_cell.angle_gamma   90.00
#
_symmetry.space_group_name_H-M   'P 1'
#
loop_
_entity.id
_entity.type
_entity.pdbx_description
1 polymer ?
#
loop_
_entity_poly.entity_id
_entity_poly.type
_entity_poly.pdbx_seq_one_letter_code
_entity_poly.pdbx_strand_id
1 'polypeptide(L)'
;MMDEERQNSHDDSEKLYELYVKEEEDLSKRDLSNVENLDKAILSLSSAGLGLSLVLIKNVVELSKADHLWGLYGSWLMFVLAITSTLLSYLFGQRALNKQREFNEKYYLEGDENAGEKISRASQITRILSYVSVFTYIAAVSCTALFIGLNLENIHASG
;
A
#
# COMPACT_ATOMS: atom_id res chain seq x y z
N MET A 1 46.89 -29.27 4.11
CA MET A 1 47.11 -28.08 3.26
C MET A 1 46.08 -27.95 2.14
N MET A 2 46.12 -28.66 1.01
CA MET A 2 45.10 -28.48 -0.07
C MET A 2 43.66 -28.90 0.30
N ASP A 3 43.49 -29.84 1.22
CA ASP A 3 42.15 -30.27 1.67
C ASP A 3 41.58 -29.35 2.77
N GLU A 4 42.45 -28.75 3.59
CA GLU A 4 42.05 -27.72 4.58
C GLU A 4 41.65 -26.41 3.88
N GLU A 5 42.37 -25.97 2.86
CA GLU A 5 42.00 -24.78 2.07
C GLU A 5 40.65 -24.97 1.34
N ARG A 6 40.39 -26.16 0.79
CA ARG A 6 39.10 -26.48 0.17
C ARG A 6 37.96 -26.51 1.19
N GLN A 7 38.18 -27.14 2.34
CA GLN A 7 37.18 -27.21 3.41
C GLN A 7 36.84 -25.82 3.97
N ASN A 8 37.85 -24.97 4.17
CA ASN A 8 37.67 -23.60 4.66
C ASN A 8 36.93 -22.73 3.63
N SER A 9 37.22 -22.90 2.34
CA SER A 9 36.50 -22.19 1.26
C SER A 9 35.02 -22.60 1.15
N HIS A 10 34.70 -23.87 1.41
CA HIS A 10 33.32 -24.37 1.42
C HIS A 10 32.56 -23.83 2.64
N ASP A 11 33.17 -23.89 3.83
CA ASP A 11 32.60 -23.36 5.07
C ASP A 11 32.37 -21.84 4.99
N ASP A 12 33.30 -21.09 4.38
CA ASP A 12 33.12 -19.66 4.12
C ASP A 12 31.98 -19.40 3.12
N SER A 13 31.85 -20.22 2.07
CA SER A 13 30.77 -20.07 1.08
C SER A 13 29.39 -20.38 1.68
N GLU A 14 29.31 -21.37 2.56
CA GLU A 14 28.09 -21.76 3.27
C GLU A 14 27.65 -20.67 4.24
N LYS A 15 28.57 -20.12 5.03
CA LYS A 15 28.31 -18.97 5.91
C LYS A 15 27.85 -17.73 5.14
N LEU A 16 28.46 -17.43 4.00
CA LEU A 16 28.04 -16.30 3.16
C LEU A 16 26.62 -16.51 2.60
N TYR A 17 26.29 -17.73 2.21
CA TYR A 17 24.95 -18.09 1.74
C TYR A 17 23.91 -17.98 2.85
N GLU A 18 24.20 -18.47 4.06
CA GLU A 18 23.32 -18.31 5.22
C GLU A 18 23.09 -16.83 5.56
N LEU A 19 24.14 -16.01 5.52
CA LEU A 19 24.04 -14.57 5.74
C LEU A 19 23.15 -13.91 4.68
N TYR A 20 23.29 -14.30 3.41
CA TYR A 20 22.47 -13.82 2.31
C TYR A 20 20.99 -14.18 2.51
N VAL A 21 20.68 -15.46 2.79
CA VAL A 21 19.30 -15.93 3.02
C VAL A 21 18.65 -15.18 4.18
N LYS A 22 19.40 -14.98 5.26
CA LYS A 22 18.92 -14.22 6.43
C LYS A 22 18.62 -12.77 6.08
N GLU A 23 19.51 -12.10 5.35
CA GLU A 23 19.30 -10.70 4.94
C GLU A 23 18.08 -10.59 4.01
N GLU A 24 17.91 -11.49 3.05
CA GLU A 24 16.72 -11.54 2.18
C GLU A 24 15.43 -11.74 2.96
N GLU A 25 15.44 -12.62 3.96
CA GLU A 25 14.28 -12.83 4.83
C GLU A 25 13.93 -11.55 5.62
N ASP A 26 14.94 -10.88 6.17
CA ASP A 26 14.76 -9.64 6.92
C ASP A 26 14.28 -8.49 6.02
N LEU A 27 14.82 -8.36 4.80
CA LEU A 27 14.34 -7.41 3.80
C LEU A 27 12.88 -7.68 3.42
N SER A 28 12.53 -8.93 3.14
CA SER A 28 11.15 -9.30 2.79
C SER A 28 10.15 -9.00 3.90
N LYS A 29 10.51 -9.28 5.17
CA LYS A 29 9.67 -8.93 6.33
C LYS A 29 9.47 -7.43 6.44
N ARG A 30 10.54 -6.65 6.25
CA ARG A 30 10.49 -5.18 6.30
C ARG A 30 9.61 -4.62 5.20
N ASP A 31 9.75 -5.11 3.97
CA ASP A 31 8.92 -4.68 2.84
C ASP A 31 7.44 -4.96 3.08
N LEU A 32 7.09 -6.17 3.55
CA LEU A 32 5.71 -6.50 3.90
C LEU A 32 5.17 -5.56 4.98
N SER A 33 5.94 -5.34 6.05
CA SER A 33 5.53 -4.47 7.14
C SER A 33 5.33 -3.01 6.68
N ASN A 34 6.18 -2.53 5.77
CA ASN A 34 6.08 -1.19 5.20
C ASN A 34 4.81 -1.04 4.35
N VAL A 35 4.50 -2.02 3.50
CA VAL A 35 3.28 -2.01 2.68
C VAL A 35 2.03 -2.00 3.58
N GLU A 36 1.98 -2.86 4.59
CA GLU A 36 0.85 -2.91 5.52
C GLU A 36 0.70 -1.60 6.32
N ASN A 37 1.80 -0.98 6.74
CA ASN A 37 1.77 0.30 7.45
C ASN A 37 1.32 1.45 6.54
N LEU A 38 1.78 1.46 5.28
CA LEU A 38 1.34 2.43 4.29
C LEU A 38 -0.17 2.31 4.03
N ASP A 39 -0.68 1.10 3.83
CA ASP A 39 -2.10 0.83 3.64
C ASP A 39 -2.92 1.34 4.84
N LYS A 40 -2.49 1.05 6.08
CA LYS A 40 -3.15 1.58 7.29
C LYS A 40 -3.13 3.11 7.34
N ALA A 41 -2.02 3.73 6.99
CA ALA A 41 -1.89 5.19 6.96
C ALA A 41 -2.86 5.80 5.94
N ILE A 42 -2.93 5.26 4.72
CA ILE A 42 -3.84 5.73 3.67
C ILE A 42 -5.30 5.59 4.10
N LEU A 43 -5.69 4.44 4.67
CA LEU A 43 -7.05 4.21 5.14
C LEU A 43 -7.46 5.23 6.22
N SER A 44 -6.58 5.43 7.20
CA SER A 44 -6.80 6.37 8.30
C SER A 44 -6.89 7.82 7.80
N LEU A 45 -5.90 8.25 7.01
CA LEU A 45 -5.84 9.62 6.49
C LEU A 45 -6.95 9.92 5.49
N SER A 46 -7.32 8.96 4.64
CA SER A 46 -8.45 9.12 3.71
C SER A 46 -9.77 9.28 4.45
N SER A 47 -10.00 8.46 5.48
CA SER A 47 -11.21 8.53 6.31
C SER A 47 -11.27 9.85 7.08
N ALA A 48 -10.14 10.25 7.68
CA ALA A 48 -10.01 11.52 8.39
C ALA A 48 -10.19 12.72 7.46
N GLY A 49 -9.57 12.70 6.27
CA GLY A 49 -9.68 13.75 5.26
C GLY A 49 -11.11 13.89 4.73
N LEU A 50 -11.78 12.78 4.44
CA LEU A 50 -13.19 12.79 4.04
C LEU A 50 -14.09 13.35 5.15
N GLY A 51 -13.90 12.90 6.40
CA GLY A 51 -14.65 13.42 7.56
C GLY A 51 -14.41 14.91 7.78
N LEU A 52 -13.16 15.36 7.71
CA LEU A 52 -12.79 16.77 7.83
C LEU A 52 -13.42 17.60 6.70
N SER A 53 -13.41 17.09 5.46
CA SER A 53 -14.02 17.79 4.32
C SER A 53 -15.50 18.06 4.53
N LEU A 54 -16.25 17.09 5.06
CA LEU A 54 -17.68 17.24 5.39
C LEU A 54 -17.91 18.30 6.47
N VAL A 55 -17.06 18.34 7.49
CA VAL A 55 -17.13 19.34 8.56
C VAL A 55 -16.83 20.75 8.04
N LEU A 56 -15.81 20.90 7.20
CA LEU A 56 -15.43 22.20 6.62
C LEU A 56 -16.54 22.77 5.73
N ILE A 57 -17.19 21.93 4.93
CA ILE A 57 -18.33 22.38 4.12
C ILE A 57 -19.48 22.83 5.02
N LYS A 58 -19.81 22.05 6.06
CA LYS A 58 -20.92 22.41 6.92
C LYS A 58 -20.71 23.74 7.66
N ASN A 59 -19.46 24.06 8.03
CA ASN A 59 -19.16 25.16 8.93
C ASN A 59 -18.48 26.38 8.28
N VAL A 60 -17.85 26.21 7.11
CA VAL A 60 -17.01 27.25 6.48
C VAL A 60 -17.53 27.62 5.09
N VAL A 61 -17.92 26.63 4.28
CA VAL A 61 -18.33 26.85 2.88
C VAL A 61 -19.82 26.55 2.73
N GLU A 62 -20.66 27.59 2.73
CA GLU A 62 -22.10 27.43 2.42
C GLU A 62 -22.24 26.84 1.00
N LEU A 63 -22.64 25.56 0.91
CA LEU A 63 -22.84 24.83 -0.37
C LEU A 63 -23.69 25.59 -1.39
N SER A 64 -24.65 26.39 -0.92
CA SER A 64 -25.53 27.20 -1.77
C SER A 64 -24.83 28.36 -2.48
N LYS A 65 -23.65 28.78 -2.00
CA LYS A 65 -22.82 29.86 -2.56
C LYS A 65 -21.49 29.33 -3.12
N ALA A 66 -21.25 28.03 -3.00
CA ALA A 66 -19.99 27.42 -3.38
C ALA A 66 -19.95 27.18 -4.89
N ASP A 67 -18.89 27.66 -5.53
CA ASP A 67 -18.59 27.34 -6.92
C ASP A 67 -17.74 26.07 -6.99
N HIS A 68 -17.73 25.43 -8.17
CA HIS A 68 -16.86 24.28 -8.46
C HIS A 68 -17.13 23.02 -7.60
N LEU A 69 -18.38 22.76 -7.22
CA LEU A 69 -18.80 21.55 -6.45
C LEU A 69 -18.34 20.22 -7.07
N TRP A 70 -18.11 20.18 -8.39
CA TRP A 70 -17.57 19.01 -9.08
C TRP A 70 -16.19 18.59 -8.55
N GLY A 71 -15.33 19.55 -8.16
CA GLY A 71 -14.02 19.27 -7.59
C GLY A 71 -14.10 18.59 -6.23
N LEU A 72 -15.12 18.94 -5.45
CA LEU A 72 -15.41 18.32 -4.16
C LEU A 72 -15.95 16.90 -4.31
N TYR A 73 -16.97 16.70 -5.15
CA TYR A 73 -17.49 15.35 -5.39
C TYR A 73 -16.44 14.43 -6.00
N GLY A 74 -15.58 14.98 -6.88
CA GLY A 74 -14.43 14.27 -7.42
C GLY A 74 -13.44 13.83 -6.33
N SER A 75 -13.14 14.71 -5.37
CA SER A 75 -12.23 14.35 -4.27
C SER A 75 -12.80 13.28 -3.36
N TRP A 76 -14.11 13.31 -3.09
CA TRP A 76 -14.79 12.26 -2.32
C TRP A 76 -14.74 10.91 -3.00
N LEU A 77 -15.01 10.88 -4.31
CA LEU A 77 -14.88 9.65 -5.10
C LEU A 77 -13.45 9.11 -5.06
N MET A 78 -12.45 9.99 -5.13
CA MET A 78 -11.04 9.60 -5.00
C MET A 78 -10.70 9.06 -3.60
N PHE A 79 -11.18 9.67 -2.51
CA PHE A 79 -10.99 9.13 -1.16
C PHE A 79 -11.63 7.74 -1.01
N VAL A 80 -12.86 7.56 -1.50
CA VAL A 80 -13.54 6.26 -1.46
C VAL A 80 -12.78 5.22 -2.28
N LEU A 81 -12.29 5.61 -3.46
CA LEU A 81 -11.49 4.73 -4.32
C LEU A 81 -10.17 4.34 -3.64
N ALA A 82 -9.46 5.29 -3.02
CA ALA A 82 -8.24 5.01 -2.27
C ALA A 82 -8.48 4.02 -1.13
N ILE A 83 -9.53 4.26 -0.31
CA ILE A 83 -9.95 3.35 0.77
C ILE A 83 -10.26 1.95 0.22
N THR A 84 -11.03 1.86 -0.85
CA THR A 84 -11.43 0.58 -1.45
C THR A 84 -10.23 -0.17 -2.00
N SER A 85 -9.31 0.52 -2.71
CA SER A 85 -8.07 -0.07 -3.21
C SER A 85 -7.18 -0.60 -2.08
N THR A 86 -7.06 0.13 -0.97
CA THR A 86 -6.33 -0.31 0.22
C THR A 86 -6.96 -1.57 0.84
N LEU A 87 -8.29 -1.62 0.98
CA LEU A 87 -8.97 -2.80 1.51
C LEU A 87 -8.77 -4.04 0.62
N LEU A 88 -8.81 -3.84 -0.71
CA LEU A 88 -8.54 -4.91 -1.66
C LEU A 88 -7.08 -5.37 -1.59
N SER A 89 -6.11 -4.43 -1.52
CA SER A 89 -4.68 -4.73 -1.34
C SER A 89 -4.48 -5.68 -0.17
N TYR A 90 -5.03 -5.33 1.00
CA TYR A 90 -4.98 -6.15 2.20
C TYR A 90 -5.58 -7.55 1.99
N LEU A 91 -6.77 -7.63 1.39
CA LEU A 91 -7.45 -8.91 1.17
C LEU A 91 -6.68 -9.84 0.21
N PHE A 92 -6.06 -9.29 -0.83
CA PHE A 92 -5.22 -10.06 -1.76
C PHE A 92 -3.88 -10.43 -1.15
N GLY A 93 -3.26 -9.54 -0.36
CA GLY A 93 -2.03 -9.81 0.39
C GLY A 93 -2.21 -10.97 1.36
N GLN A 94 -3.29 -10.97 2.14
CA GLN A 94 -3.63 -12.05 3.07
C GLN A 94 -3.78 -13.40 2.34
N ARG A 95 -4.43 -13.41 1.17
CA ARG A 95 -4.59 -14.62 0.35
C ARG A 95 -3.26 -15.11 -0.24
N ALA A 96 -2.36 -14.20 -0.61
CA ALA A 96 -1.03 -14.53 -1.10
C ALA A 96 -0.21 -15.23 0.00
N LEU A 97 -0.22 -14.69 1.22
CA LEU A 97 0.47 -15.27 2.37
C LEU A 97 -0.05 -16.68 2.72
N ASN A 98 -1.37 -16.87 2.71
CA ASN A 98 -1.96 -18.18 2.97
C ASN A 98 -1.56 -19.22 1.90
N LYS A 99 -1.56 -18.83 0.63
CA LYS A 99 -1.08 -19.70 -0.47
C LYS A 99 0.41 -19.97 -0.39
N GLN A 100 1.21 -18.98 0.02
CA GLN A 100 2.65 -19.17 0.23
C GLN A 100 2.92 -20.20 1.33
N ARG A 101 2.13 -20.19 2.40
CA ARG A 101 2.23 -21.19 3.47
C ARG A 101 1.94 -22.61 2.96
N GLU A 102 0.85 -22.78 2.22
CA GLU A 102 0.49 -24.06 1.60
C GLU A 102 1.59 -24.53 0.61
N PHE A 103 2.17 -23.62 -0.14
CA PHE A 103 3.32 -23.91 -1.02
C PHE A 103 4.54 -24.38 -0.23
N ASN A 104 4.93 -23.64 0.81
CA ASN A 104 6.10 -23.97 1.61
C ASN A 104 5.93 -25.36 2.25
N GLU A 105 4.72 -25.70 2.71
CA GLU A 105 4.40 -27.03 3.23
C GLU A 105 4.64 -28.12 2.17
N LYS A 106 4.07 -27.97 0.97
CA LYS A 106 4.23 -28.95 -0.12
C LYS A 106 5.66 -29.05 -0.64
N TYR A 107 6.37 -27.93 -0.78
CA TYR A 107 7.72 -27.93 -1.31
C TYR A 107 8.74 -28.49 -0.31
N TYR A 108 8.71 -28.01 0.94
CA TYR A 108 9.72 -28.39 1.95
C TYR A 108 9.39 -29.68 2.71
N LEU A 109 8.11 -30.02 2.91
CA LEU A 109 7.72 -31.24 3.63
C LEU A 109 7.35 -32.40 2.70
N GLU A 110 6.72 -32.11 1.56
CA GLU A 110 6.23 -33.15 0.63
C GLU A 110 7.13 -33.33 -0.61
N GLY A 111 8.07 -32.41 -0.86
CA GLY A 111 9.03 -32.48 -1.98
C GLY A 111 8.45 -32.16 -3.36
N ASP A 112 7.31 -31.46 -3.44
CA ASP A 112 6.69 -31.08 -4.71
C ASP A 112 7.30 -29.80 -5.31
N GLU A 113 8.19 -29.96 -6.29
CA GLU A 113 8.90 -28.87 -6.97
C GLU A 113 8.01 -27.94 -7.83
N ASN A 114 6.76 -28.32 -8.14
CA ASN A 114 5.92 -27.58 -9.10
C ASN A 114 4.96 -26.55 -8.48
N ALA A 115 4.99 -26.36 -7.16
CA ALA A 115 3.90 -25.67 -6.48
C ALA A 115 3.94 -24.10 -6.56
N GLY A 116 4.97 -23.49 -7.18
CA GLY A 116 5.31 -22.06 -6.99
C GLY A 116 4.59 -21.00 -7.86
N GLU A 117 3.98 -21.34 -8.99
CA GLU A 117 3.51 -20.34 -9.98
C GLU A 117 2.36 -19.42 -9.51
N LYS A 118 1.51 -19.87 -8.59
CA LYS A 118 0.28 -19.14 -8.21
C LYS A 118 0.51 -17.96 -7.27
N ILE A 119 1.64 -17.92 -6.57
CA ILE A 119 2.00 -16.86 -5.61
C ILE A 119 2.31 -15.54 -6.33
N SER A 120 3.06 -15.64 -7.44
CA SER A 120 3.55 -14.50 -8.24
C SER A 120 2.43 -13.52 -8.62
N ARG A 121 1.27 -14.04 -9.06
CA ARG A 121 0.15 -13.21 -9.53
C ARG A 121 -0.54 -12.43 -8.41
N ALA A 122 -0.71 -13.02 -7.23
CA ALA A 122 -1.38 -12.36 -6.11
C ALA A 122 -0.54 -11.19 -5.58
N SER A 123 0.78 -11.40 -5.45
CA SER A 123 1.73 -10.36 -5.04
C SER A 123 1.74 -9.17 -6.02
N GLN A 124 1.70 -9.44 -7.33
CA GLN A 124 1.63 -8.40 -8.35
C GLN A 124 0.37 -7.53 -8.23
N ILE A 125 -0.79 -8.16 -8.01
CA ILE A 125 -2.08 -7.46 -7.85
C ILE A 125 -2.07 -6.58 -6.60
N THR A 126 -1.60 -7.10 -5.46
CA THR A 126 -1.47 -6.33 -4.22
C THR A 126 -0.62 -5.08 -4.44
N ARG A 127 0.54 -5.23 -5.08
CA ARG A 127 1.43 -4.09 -5.37
C ARG A 127 0.78 -3.03 -6.24
N ILE A 128 0.04 -3.42 -7.29
CA ILE A 128 -0.69 -2.47 -8.15
C ILE A 128 -1.75 -1.72 -7.33
N LEU A 129 -2.52 -2.42 -6.50
CA LEU A 129 -3.55 -1.82 -5.65
C LEU A 129 -2.97 -0.80 -4.67
N SER A 130 -1.83 -1.10 -4.04
CA SER A 130 -1.14 -0.14 -3.15
C SER A 130 -0.65 1.11 -3.90
N TYR A 131 -0.12 0.98 -5.13
CA TYR A 131 0.23 2.19 -5.89
C TYR A 131 -1.00 3.00 -6.27
N VAL A 132 -2.06 2.35 -6.74
CA VAL A 132 -3.33 3.02 -7.08
C VAL A 132 -3.89 3.76 -5.85
N SER A 133 -3.87 3.16 -4.66
CA SER A 133 -4.36 3.81 -3.45
C SER A 133 -3.56 5.07 -3.10
N VAL A 134 -2.22 5.02 -3.20
CA VAL A 134 -1.34 6.18 -2.97
C VAL A 134 -1.66 7.32 -3.94
N PHE A 135 -1.66 7.06 -5.26
CA PHE A 135 -1.89 8.09 -6.26
C PHE A 135 -3.28 8.71 -6.12
N THR A 136 -4.29 7.87 -5.87
CA THR A 136 -5.66 8.33 -5.73
C THR A 136 -5.84 9.16 -4.44
N TYR A 137 -5.20 8.76 -3.34
CA TYR A 137 -5.20 9.53 -2.09
C TYR A 137 -4.57 10.92 -2.27
N ILE A 138 -3.39 11.01 -2.90
CA ILE A 138 -2.73 12.30 -3.15
C ILE A 138 -3.63 13.21 -4.00
N ALA A 139 -4.21 12.66 -5.07
CA ALA A 139 -5.14 13.41 -5.92
C ALA A 139 -6.38 13.90 -5.14
N ALA A 140 -6.94 13.06 -4.26
CA ALA A 140 -8.08 13.41 -3.40
C ALA A 140 -7.76 14.60 -2.49
N VAL A 141 -6.60 14.56 -1.82
CA VAL A 141 -6.14 15.64 -0.93
C VAL A 141 -5.92 16.94 -1.73
N SER A 142 -5.25 16.86 -2.88
CA SER A 142 -5.02 18.02 -3.73
C SER A 142 -6.31 18.65 -4.23
N CYS A 143 -7.26 17.85 -4.74
CA CYS A 143 -8.56 18.37 -5.19
C CYS A 143 -9.34 19.02 -4.04
N THR A 144 -9.32 18.41 -2.85
CA THR A 144 -10.00 18.97 -1.67
C THR A 144 -9.39 20.31 -1.27
N ALA A 145 -8.06 20.40 -1.22
CA ALA A 145 -7.35 21.64 -0.88
C ALA A 145 -7.62 22.75 -1.91
N LEU A 146 -7.59 22.42 -3.21
CA LEU A 146 -7.90 23.37 -4.28
C LEU A 146 -9.34 23.87 -4.20
N PHE A 147 -10.32 22.97 -3.99
CA PHE A 147 -11.72 23.34 -3.85
C PHE A 147 -11.94 24.31 -2.69
N ILE A 148 -11.35 24.02 -1.52
CA ILE A 148 -11.45 24.88 -0.34
C ILE A 148 -10.79 26.23 -0.61
N GLY A 149 -9.60 26.26 -1.20
CA GLY A 149 -8.87 27.49 -1.51
C GLY A 149 -9.66 28.43 -2.43
N LEU A 150 -10.18 27.90 -3.54
CA LEU A 150 -10.96 28.68 -4.51
C LEU A 150 -12.25 29.25 -3.89
N ASN A 151 -12.93 28.47 -3.04
CA ASN A 151 -14.15 28.92 -2.41
C ASN A 151 -13.92 29.93 -1.27
N LEU A 152 -12.79 29.83 -0.55
CA LEU A 152 -12.41 30.82 0.45
C LEU A 152 -12.09 32.19 -0.19
N GLU A 153 -11.38 32.19 -1.32
CA GLU A 153 -11.06 33.42 -2.06
C GLU A 153 -12.31 34.11 -2.60
N ASN A 154 -13.25 33.33 -3.17
CA ASN A 154 -14.53 33.86 -3.65
C ASN A 154 -15.38 34.48 -2.54
N ILE A 155 -15.39 33.90 -1.34
CA ILE A 155 -16.11 34.46 -0.18
C ILE A 155 -15.52 35.82 0.24
N HIS A 156 -14.19 35.96 0.26
CA HIS A 156 -13.55 37.25 0.59
C HIS A 156 -13.71 38.30 -0.52
N ALA A 157 -13.79 37.90 -1.79
CA ALA A 157 -13.95 38.83 -2.91
C ALA A 157 -15.39 39.36 -3.09
N SER A 158 -16.38 38.72 -2.45
CA SER A 158 -17.81 39.05 -2.56
C SER A 158 -18.42 39.73 -1.33
N GLY A 159 -17.63 39.97 -0.27
CA GLY A 159 -18.01 40.73 0.92
C GLY A 159 -17.42 42.14 0.92
#